data_AF-A0A2V7GUK5-F1
#
_entry.id   AF-A0A2V7GUK5-F1
#
_cell.length_a   1.000
_cell.length_b   1.000
_cell.length_c   1.000
_cell.angle_alpha   90.00
_cell.angle_beta   90.00
_cell.angle_gamma   90.00
#
_symmetry.space_group_name_H-M   'P 1'
#
loop_
_entity.id
_entity.type
_entity.pdbx_description
1 polymer ?
#
loop_
_entity_poly.entity_id
_entity_poly.type
_entity_poly.pdbx_seq_one_letter_code
_entity_poly.pdbx_strand_id
1 'polypeptide(L)'
;MNRRVEIARPVGVPLSVEVTSAGGRRPVVLLSGLPSELAARLARAGFAVVAADCPEPEDIGVALDALKRGALNLEGGERVALLAADEAHGRPAAARDVPWLVVLGATDERNVDTIVQWLARHLV
;
A
#
# COMPACT_ATOMS: atom_id res chain seq x y z
N MET A 1 2.63 -9.60 -12.04
CA MET A 1 3.72 -8.78 -12.61
C MET A 1 4.27 -7.90 -11.50
N ASN A 2 5.58 -7.93 -11.24
CA ASN A 2 6.25 -6.98 -10.34
C ASN A 2 6.90 -5.89 -11.20
N ARG A 3 6.70 -4.61 -10.85
CA ARG A 3 7.34 -3.47 -11.50
C ARG A 3 7.83 -2.49 -10.44
N ARG A 4 9.00 -1.90 -10.67
CA ARG A 4 9.50 -0.80 -9.87
C ARG A 4 9.09 0.53 -10.50
N VAL A 5 8.60 1.46 -9.69
CA VAL A 5 8.18 2.81 -10.09
C VAL A 5 8.83 3.80 -9.15
N GLU A 6 9.41 4.86 -9.70
CA GLU A 6 9.93 5.98 -8.90
C GLU A 6 8.89 7.10 -8.88
N ILE A 7 8.54 7.54 -7.67
CA ILE A 7 7.63 8.66 -7.46
C ILE A 7 8.46 9.87 -7.07
N ALA A 8 8.35 10.94 -7.84
CA ALA A 8 9.00 12.21 -7.51
C ALA A 8 8.49 12.73 -6.16
N ARG A 9 9.43 13.02 -5.25
CA ARG A 9 9.14 13.69 -3.98
C ARG A 9 9.28 15.21 -4.16
N PRO A 10 8.57 16.02 -3.36
CA PRO A 10 8.77 17.47 -3.35
C PRO A 10 10.20 17.87 -2.96
N VAL A 11 10.83 17.09 -2.08
CA VAL A 11 12.20 17.31 -1.59
C VAL A 11 12.89 15.94 -1.48
N GLY A 12 14.17 15.87 -1.88
CA GLY A 12 15.01 14.69 -1.68
C GLY A 12 14.99 13.68 -2.84
N VAL A 13 15.43 12.46 -2.53
CA VAL A 13 15.53 11.34 -3.50
C VAL A 13 14.12 10.82 -3.83
N PRO A 14 13.81 10.45 -5.09
CA PRO A 14 12.54 9.85 -5.44
C PRO A 14 12.17 8.66 -4.55
N LEU A 15 10.88 8.54 -4.21
CA LEU A 15 10.36 7.38 -3.49
C LEU A 15 10.31 6.20 -4.45
N SER A 16 11.11 5.17 -4.15
CA SER A 16 11.07 3.92 -4.90
C SER A 16 9.92 3.05 -4.40
N VAL A 17 9.12 2.53 -5.33
CA VAL A 17 7.95 1.72 -5.03
C VAL A 17 7.92 0.47 -5.90
N GLU A 18 7.68 -0.68 -5.29
CA GLU A 18 7.43 -1.93 -5.99
C GLU A 18 5.93 -2.20 -6.08
N VAL A 19 5.43 -2.36 -7.30
CA VAL A 19 4.04 -2.67 -7.57
C VAL A 19 3.95 -4.12 -8.03
N THR A 20 3.32 -4.95 -7.22
CA THR A 20 2.97 -6.32 -7.55
C THR A 20 1.48 -6.41 -7.83
N SER A 21 1.11 -6.61 -9.10
CA SER A 21 -0.29 -6.75 -9.50
C SER A 21 -0.47 -7.90 -10.50
N ALA A 22 -1.58 -8.63 -10.36
CA ALA A 22 -2.01 -9.65 -11.31
C ALA A 22 -2.89 -9.07 -12.44
N GLY A 23 -3.09 -7.74 -12.49
CA GLY A 23 -3.94 -7.07 -13.48
C GLY A 23 -5.43 -7.02 -13.08
N GLY A 24 -6.17 -6.11 -13.73
CA GLY A 24 -7.59 -5.84 -13.50
C GLY A 24 -7.91 -4.92 -12.32
N ARG A 25 -9.20 -4.68 -12.11
CA ARG A 25 -9.74 -3.82 -11.04
C ARG A 25 -9.74 -4.56 -9.69
N ARG A 26 -8.60 -4.52 -9.00
CA ARG A 26 -8.39 -5.18 -7.70
C ARG A 26 -8.14 -4.13 -6.60
N PRO A 27 -8.57 -4.38 -5.35
CA PRO A 27 -8.27 -3.47 -4.26
C PRO A 27 -6.77 -3.35 -4.03
N VAL A 28 -6.33 -2.15 -3.68
CA VAL A 28 -4.91 -1.81 -3.54
C VAL A 28 -4.49 -1.92 -2.07
N VAL A 29 -3.32 -2.50 -1.81
CA VAL A 29 -2.71 -2.57 -0.49
C VAL A 29 -1.32 -1.92 -0.55
N LEU A 30 -1.16 -0.78 0.12
CA LEU A 30 0.10 -0.10 0.33
C LEU A 30 0.79 -0.67 1.57
N LEU A 31 2.01 -1.16 1.41
CA LEU A 31 2.85 -1.70 2.47
C LEU A 31 4.01 -0.74 2.74
N SER A 32 4.22 -0.39 4.01
CA SER A 32 5.32 0.47 4.45
C SER A 32 6.14 -0.24 5.53
N GLY A 33 7.42 -0.50 5.24
CA GLY A 33 8.34 -1.15 6.18
C GLY A 33 8.00 -2.60 6.50
N LEU A 34 7.34 -3.32 5.58
CA LEU A 34 6.86 -4.69 5.77
C LEU A 34 7.58 -5.69 4.84
N PRO A 35 7.72 -6.95 5.27
CA PRO A 35 8.48 -7.97 4.55
C PRO A 35 7.86 -8.33 3.19
N SER A 36 8.71 -8.63 2.21
CA SER A 36 8.31 -8.97 0.83
C SER A 36 7.42 -10.22 0.72
N GLU A 37 7.52 -11.14 1.68
CA GLU A 37 6.65 -12.33 1.75
C GLU A 37 5.17 -11.95 1.95
N LEU A 38 4.89 -10.92 2.76
CA LEU A 38 3.54 -10.39 2.93
C LEU A 38 2.98 -9.86 1.60
N ALA A 39 3.81 -9.14 0.84
CA ALA A 39 3.43 -8.64 -0.47
C ALA A 39 3.07 -9.78 -1.44
N ALA A 40 3.86 -10.85 -1.46
CA ALA A 40 3.61 -12.02 -2.29
C ALA A 40 2.30 -12.73 -1.90
N ARG A 41 2.01 -12.87 -0.61
CA ARG A 41 0.77 -13.51 -0.11
C ARG A 41 -0.47 -12.70 -0.45
N LEU A 42 -0.42 -11.37 -0.27
CA LEU A 42 -1.51 -10.47 -0.67
C LEU A 42 -1.76 -10.50 -2.18
N ALA A 43 -0.70 -10.50 -2.98
CA ALA A 43 -0.84 -10.62 -4.43
C ALA A 43 -1.50 -11.94 -4.85
N ARG A 44 -1.15 -13.06 -4.20
CA ARG A 44 -1.80 -14.37 -4.41
C ARG A 44 -3.26 -14.39 -3.96
N ALA A 45 -3.59 -13.67 -2.89
CA ALA A 45 -4.97 -13.48 -2.44
C ALA A 45 -5.79 -12.55 -3.35
N GLY A 46 -5.15 -11.92 -4.33
CA GLY A 46 -5.81 -11.19 -5.39
C GLY A 46 -5.88 -9.68 -5.18
N PHE A 47 -5.07 -9.12 -4.29
CA PHE A 47 -4.87 -7.69 -4.14
C PHE A 47 -3.82 -7.17 -5.12
N ALA A 48 -3.91 -5.88 -5.47
CA ALA A 48 -2.79 -5.16 -6.05
C ALA A 48 -1.93 -4.61 -4.91
N VAL A 49 -0.67 -4.99 -4.83
CA VAL A 49 0.22 -4.61 -3.73
C VAL A 49 1.20 -3.55 -4.19
N VAL A 50 1.38 -2.54 -3.36
CA VAL A 50 2.32 -1.45 -3.53
C VAL A 50 3.24 -1.46 -2.31
N ALA A 51 4.45 -1.98 -2.45
CA ALA A 51 5.45 -1.94 -1.38
C ALA A 51 6.31 -0.69 -1.56
N ALA A 52 6.29 0.20 -0.58
CA ALA A 52 7.06 1.43 -0.59
C ALA A 52 7.96 1.48 0.64
N ASP A 53 9.23 1.80 0.43
CA ASP A 53 10.13 2.14 1.52
C ASP A 53 9.92 3.61 1.88
N CYS A 54 8.98 3.84 2.79
CA CYS A 54 8.69 5.15 3.37
C CYS A 54 9.47 5.29 4.69
N PRO A 55 10.66 5.89 4.71
CA PRO A 55 11.39 6.16 5.95
C PRO A 55 10.66 7.17 6.85
N GLU A 56 9.90 8.11 6.26
CA GLU A 56 9.18 9.14 6.99
C GLU A 56 7.66 9.01 6.79
N PRO A 57 6.82 9.35 7.79
CA PRO A 57 5.36 9.28 7.66
C PRO A 57 4.78 10.13 6.51
N GLU A 58 5.45 11.21 6.13
CA GLU A 58 5.08 12.08 5.02
C GLU A 58 5.22 11.40 3.65
N ASP A 59 6.13 10.43 3.51
CA ASP A 59 6.31 9.67 2.27
C ASP A 59 5.08 8.83 1.92
N ILE A 60 4.29 8.43 2.92
CA ILE A 60 3.02 7.75 2.69
C ILE A 60 2.04 8.67 1.96
N GLY A 61 2.04 9.97 2.28
CA GLY A 61 1.22 10.95 1.55
C GLY A 61 1.59 11.02 0.07
N VAL A 62 2.90 11.01 -0.23
CA VAL A 62 3.41 11.00 -1.61
C VAL A 62 2.95 9.74 -2.37
N ALA A 63 3.01 8.57 -1.73
CA ALA A 63 2.54 7.31 -2.32
C ALA A 63 1.02 7.31 -2.56
N LEU A 64 0.24 7.79 -1.58
CA LEU A 64 -1.22 7.89 -1.70
C LEU A 64 -1.64 8.88 -2.80
N ASP A 65 -0.95 10.01 -2.94
CA ASP A 65 -1.25 10.97 -4.00
C ASP A 65 -0.85 10.46 -5.39
N ALA A 66 0.23 9.68 -5.49
CA ALA A 66 0.58 8.99 -6.73
C ALA A 66 -0.47 7.94 -7.13
N LEU A 67 -1.02 7.22 -6.15
CA LEU A 67 -2.14 6.29 -6.34
C LEU A 67 -3.39 7.02 -6.85
N LYS A 68 -3.80 8.11 -6.18
CA LYS A 68 -4.97 8.92 -6.59
C LYS A 68 -4.83 9.46 -8.02
N ARG A 69 -3.63 9.89 -8.40
CA ARG A 69 -3.34 10.41 -9.76
C ARG A 69 -3.23 9.32 -10.81
N GLY A 70 -3.35 8.04 -10.45
CA GLY A 70 -3.18 6.92 -11.37
C GLY A 70 -1.74 6.74 -11.86
N ALA A 71 -0.75 7.38 -11.23
CA ALA A 71 0.66 7.29 -11.63
C ALA A 71 1.22 5.87 -11.49
N LEU A 72 0.63 5.09 -10.57
CA LEU A 72 0.95 3.68 -10.40
C LEU A 72 0.19 2.77 -11.35
N ASN A 73 -0.61 3.28 -12.29
CA ASN A 73 -1.37 2.54 -13.31
C ASN A 73 -2.06 1.28 -12.74
N LEU A 74 -2.85 1.49 -11.68
CA LEU A 74 -3.67 0.47 -11.01
C LEU A 74 -5.15 0.86 -11.16
N GLU A 75 -5.95 -0.03 -11.73
CA GLU A 75 -7.37 0.24 -12.03
C GLU A 75 -8.26 0.26 -10.78
N GLY A 76 -7.78 -0.23 -9.63
CA GLY A 76 -8.53 -0.32 -8.37
C GLY A 76 -8.18 0.71 -7.30
N GLY A 77 -7.59 1.86 -7.68
CA GLY A 77 -7.15 2.92 -6.75
C GLY A 77 -8.25 3.57 -5.89
N GLU A 78 -9.52 3.16 -6.06
CA GLU A 78 -10.67 3.64 -5.28
C GLU A 78 -10.78 2.99 -3.89
N ARG A 79 -10.19 1.81 -3.68
CA ARG A 79 -10.20 1.09 -2.40
C ARG A 79 -8.77 0.72 -2.01
N VAL A 80 -8.26 1.39 -0.99
CA VAL A 80 -6.86 1.31 -0.58
C VAL A 80 -6.79 0.85 0.88
N ALA A 81 -5.91 -0.08 1.20
CA ALA A 81 -5.48 -0.31 2.57
C ALA A 81 -4.02 0.07 2.73
N LEU A 82 -3.66 0.64 3.87
CA LEU A 82 -2.31 0.89 4.30
C LEU A 82 -1.98 -0.06 5.45
N LEU A 83 -0.95 -0.87 5.27
CA LEU A 83 -0.35 -1.64 6.36
C LEU A 83 1.02 -1.03 6.63
N ALA A 84 1.22 -0.58 7.85
CA ALA A 84 2.47 -0.02 8.31
C ALA A 84 3.00 -0.84 9.48
N ALA A 85 4.30 -1.14 9.48
CA ALA A 85 4.95 -1.80 10.60
C ALA A 85 4.98 -0.93 11.87
N ASP A 86 4.90 0.39 11.71
CA ASP A 86 5.05 1.39 12.77
C ASP A 86 3.77 2.22 12.93
N GLU A 87 3.40 2.54 14.18
CA GLU A 87 2.25 3.37 14.53
C GLU A 87 2.38 4.81 14.02
N ALA A 88 3.60 5.37 13.92
CA ALA A 88 3.81 6.70 13.36
C ALA A 88 3.42 6.75 11.87
N HIS A 89 3.57 5.62 11.18
CA HIS A 89 3.16 5.38 9.80
C HIS A 89 1.70 4.92 9.70
N GLY A 90 1.09 4.47 10.79
CA GLY A 90 -0.27 3.96 10.88
C GLY A 90 -1.38 5.02 10.93
N ARG A 91 -1.05 6.31 10.89
CA ARG A 91 -2.08 7.37 10.82
C ARG A 91 -1.61 8.62 10.07
N PRO A 92 -1.25 8.50 8.78
CA PRO A 92 -0.74 9.64 8.02
C PRO A 92 -1.85 10.70 7.85
N ALA A 93 -1.49 11.98 7.89
CA ALA A 93 -2.45 13.06 7.67
C ALA A 93 -3.18 12.93 6.32
N ALA A 94 -2.48 12.44 5.30
CA ALA A 94 -2.99 12.15 3.96
C ALA A 94 -4.10 11.08 3.91
N ALA A 95 -4.29 10.31 4.99
CA ALA A 95 -5.40 9.36 5.12
C ALA A 95 -6.77 10.05 5.07
N ARG A 96 -6.85 11.32 5.50
CA ARG A 96 -8.10 12.09 5.56
C ARG A 96 -8.74 12.29 4.18
N ASP A 97 -7.92 12.33 3.14
CA ASP A 97 -8.35 12.61 1.77
C ASP A 97 -8.54 11.33 0.94
N VAL A 98 -8.49 10.16 1.57
CA VAL A 98 -8.71 8.85 0.91
C VAL A 98 -9.94 8.19 1.55
N PRO A 99 -11.14 8.34 0.96
CA PRO A 99 -12.41 7.96 1.60
C PRO A 99 -12.56 6.46 1.90
N TRP A 100 -11.77 5.60 1.26
CA TRP A 100 -11.78 4.15 1.47
C TRP A 100 -10.45 3.61 2.03
N LEU A 101 -9.67 4.47 2.71
CA LEU A 101 -8.43 4.03 3.33
C LEU A 101 -8.70 3.32 4.65
N VAL A 102 -8.29 2.05 4.71
CA VAL A 102 -8.12 1.33 5.97
C VAL A 102 -6.67 1.43 6.39
N VAL A 103 -6.39 1.78 7.65
CA VAL A 103 -5.02 1.69 8.18
C VAL A 103 -4.91 0.60 9.24
N LEU A 104 -3.92 -0.27 9.06
CA LEU A 104 -3.55 -1.35 9.97
C LEU A 104 -2.11 -1.09 10.45
N GLY A 105 -1.93 -0.91 11.75
CA GLY A 105 -0.61 -0.73 12.38
C GLY A 105 0.03 -2.05 12.82
N ALA A 106 1.32 -2.02 13.14
CA ALA A 106 2.11 -3.06 13.81
C ALA A 106 1.68 -4.50 13.47
N THR A 107 1.86 -4.90 12.21
CA THR A 107 1.45 -6.23 11.75
C THR A 107 2.53 -7.27 12.03
N ASP A 108 2.27 -8.22 12.94
CA ASP A 108 3.08 -9.43 13.14
C ASP A 108 2.89 -10.38 11.95
N GLU A 109 4.00 -10.89 11.38
CA GLU A 109 4.01 -11.90 10.30
C GLU A 109 3.19 -13.16 10.64
N ARG A 110 2.97 -13.46 11.92
CA ARG A 110 2.18 -14.62 12.35
C ARG A 110 0.68 -14.48 12.08
N ASN A 111 0.19 -13.27 11.78
CA ASN A 111 -1.24 -13.01 11.56
C ASN A 111 -1.60 -12.70 10.10
N VAL A 112 -0.71 -13.01 9.14
CA VAL A 112 -0.90 -12.63 7.73
C VAL A 112 -2.19 -13.19 7.12
N ASP A 113 -2.56 -14.44 7.40
CA ASP A 113 -3.82 -15.00 6.88
C ASP A 113 -5.05 -14.27 7.45
N THR A 114 -5.01 -13.91 8.73
CA THR A 114 -6.07 -13.13 9.37
C THR A 114 -6.19 -11.74 8.74
N ILE A 115 -5.06 -11.09 8.45
CA ILE A 115 -5.01 -9.80 7.77
C ILE A 115 -5.58 -9.93 6.35
N VAL A 116 -5.15 -10.93 5.59
CA VAL A 116 -5.63 -11.21 4.23
C VAL A 116 -7.15 -11.45 4.23
N GLN A 117 -7.65 -12.29 5.13
CA GLN A 117 -9.09 -12.57 5.26
C GLN A 117 -9.87 -11.32 5.68
N TRP A 118 -9.31 -10.52 6.58
CA TRP A 118 -9.94 -9.27 7.00
C TRP A 118 -10.02 -8.30 5.82
N LEU A 119 -8.94 -8.10 5.07
CA LEU A 119 -8.91 -7.24 3.88
C LEU A 119 -9.89 -7.73 2.81
N ALA A 120 -9.97 -9.04 2.59
CA ALA A 120 -10.88 -9.62 1.61
C ALA A 120 -12.36 -9.36 1.94
N ARG A 121 -12.71 -9.26 3.23
CA ARG A 121 -14.07 -8.92 3.65
C ARG A 121 -14.41 -7.43 3.57
N HIS A 122 -13.41 -6.55 3.67
CA HIS A 122 -13.64 -5.10 3.81
C HIS A 122 -13.30 -4.30 2.54
N LEU A 123 -12.52 -4.87 1.62
CA LEU A 123 -12.11 -4.19 0.38
C LEU A 123 -12.75 -4.73 -0.90
N VAL A 124 -13.41 -5.90 -0.85
CA VAL A 124 -14.08 -6.55 -2.00
C VAL A 124 -15.54 -6.13 -2.08
#